data_AF-A0A976LNE8-F1
#
_entry.id   AF-A0A976LNE8-F1
#
_cell.length_a   1.000
_cell.length_b   1.000
_cell.length_c   1.000
_cell.angle_alpha   90.00
_cell.angle_beta   90.00
_cell.angle_gamma   90.00
#
_symmetry.space_group_name_H-M   'P 1'
#
loop_
_entity.id
_entity.type
_entity.pdbx_description
1 polymer ?
#
loop_
_entity_poly.entity_id
_entity_poly.type
_entity_poly.pdbx_seq_one_letter_code
_entity_poly.pdbx_strand_id
1 'polypeptide(L)'
;METQVEKYIHNLPDVDLLGYTRTSTHLPEALEFARVEMADRHFTPEHLSELEQQLQQREKEREEAAQAVADEPLSFEWRLAVFLCGLYSGIPLVFFYHSWRKFREQGADRKFKDMWVYALIGFCLQPILICLRISPWNWLIAIL
;
A
#
# COMPACT_ATOMS: atom_id res chain seq x y z
N MET A 1 -1.18 -30.37 14.40
CA MET A 1 -0.90 -29.18 13.56
C MET A 1 0.61 -29.05 13.32
N GLU A 2 1.42 -29.37 14.32
CA GLU A 2 2.90 -29.45 14.29
C GLU A 2 3.46 -30.14 13.04
N THR A 3 2.92 -31.31 12.66
CA THR A 3 3.42 -32.11 11.53
C THR A 3 3.28 -31.43 10.16
N GLN A 4 2.41 -30.43 10.01
CA GLN A 4 2.27 -29.66 8.76
C GLN A 4 3.26 -28.49 8.72
N VAL A 5 3.52 -27.85 9.87
CA VAL A 5 4.45 -26.71 9.98
C VAL A 5 5.88 -27.17 9.79
N GLU A 6 6.26 -28.31 10.39
CA GLU A 6 7.58 -28.92 10.21
C GLU A 6 7.83 -29.31 8.75
N LYS A 7 6.84 -29.96 8.11
CA LYS A 7 6.92 -30.29 6.67
C LYS A 7 7.02 -29.05 5.79
N TYR A 8 6.37 -27.95 6.18
CA TYR A 8 6.49 -26.69 5.47
C TYR A 8 7.91 -26.12 5.60
N ILE A 9 8.45 -26.06 6.83
CA ILE A 9 9.80 -25.54 7.11
C ILE A 9 10.87 -26.36 6.40
N HIS A 10 10.74 -27.69 6.40
CA HIS A 10 11.68 -28.58 5.73
C HIS A 10 11.73 -28.34 4.20
N ASN A 11 10.61 -27.96 3.59
CA ASN A 11 10.55 -27.66 2.15
C ASN A 11 10.88 -26.20 1.81
N LEU A 12 11.23 -25.36 2.79
CA LEU A 12 11.62 -23.97 2.51
C LEU A 12 12.98 -23.93 1.78
N PRO A 13 13.12 -23.06 0.77
CA PRO A 13 14.43 -22.74 0.22
C PRO A 13 15.27 -21.98 1.26
N ASP A 14 16.59 -22.10 1.16
CA ASP A 14 17.54 -21.66 2.20
C ASP A 14 17.41 -20.17 2.56
N VAL A 15 17.16 -19.32 1.55
CA VAL A 15 16.91 -17.89 1.73
C VAL A 15 15.67 -17.64 2.57
N ASP A 16 14.59 -18.37 2.30
CA ASP A 16 13.31 -18.18 2.97
C ASP A 16 13.33 -18.80 4.37
N LEU A 17 14.10 -19.89 4.57
CA LEU A 17 14.37 -20.48 5.88
C LEU A 17 15.16 -19.50 6.77
N LEU A 18 16.21 -18.88 6.23
CA LEU A 18 16.98 -17.84 6.91
C LEU A 18 16.07 -16.66 7.30
N GLY A 19 15.22 -16.19 6.38
CA GLY A 19 14.23 -15.14 6.65
C GLY A 19 13.20 -15.53 7.72
N TYR A 20 12.75 -16.79 7.71
CA TYR A 20 11.81 -17.34 8.68
C TYR A 20 12.39 -17.27 10.11
N THR A 21 13.67 -17.59 10.28
CA THR A 21 14.33 -17.51 11.60
C THR A 21 14.51 -16.10 12.14
N ARG A 22 14.57 -15.09 11.27
CA ARG A 22 14.73 -13.67 11.65
C ARG A 22 13.42 -12.99 12.04
N THR A 23 12.29 -13.53 11.60
CA THR A 23 10.99 -12.90 11.84
C THR A 23 10.44 -13.28 13.22
N SER A 24 10.22 -12.30 14.10
CA SER A 24 9.75 -12.53 15.48
C SER A 24 8.25 -12.78 15.61
N THR A 25 7.50 -12.74 14.50
CA THR A 25 6.04 -12.91 14.50
C THR A 25 5.59 -14.37 14.45
N HIS A 26 6.51 -15.32 14.30
CA HIS A 26 6.20 -16.74 14.21
C HIS A 26 6.11 -17.41 15.59
N LEU A 27 5.43 -18.56 15.63
CA LEU A 27 5.32 -19.37 16.85
C LEU A 27 6.73 -19.80 17.32
N PRO A 28 7.02 -19.79 18.64
CA PRO A 28 8.34 -20.10 19.16
C PRO A 28 8.80 -21.51 18.80
N GLU A 29 7.90 -22.49 18.83
CA GLU A 29 8.16 -23.89 18.44
C GLU A 29 8.60 -24.02 16.97
N ALA A 30 7.98 -23.25 16.07
CA ALA A 30 8.32 -23.23 14.66
C ALA A 30 9.69 -22.56 14.40
N LEU A 31 10.04 -21.55 15.19
CA LEU A 31 11.35 -20.90 15.13
C LEU A 31 12.46 -21.84 15.62
N GLU A 32 12.22 -22.60 16.67
CA GLU A 32 13.16 -23.62 17.16
C GLU A 32 13.40 -24.69 16.11
N PHE A 33 12.34 -25.22 15.49
CA PHE A 33 12.47 -26.19 14.41
C PHE A 33 13.23 -25.64 13.21
N ALA A 34 12.94 -24.40 12.77
CA ALA A 34 13.67 -23.74 11.68
C ALA A 34 15.16 -23.53 11.99
N ARG A 35 15.53 -23.26 13.24
CA ARG A 35 16.94 -23.16 13.66
C ARG A 35 17.65 -24.50 13.63
N VAL A 36 16.96 -25.58 14.04
CA VAL A 36 17.50 -26.94 13.96
C VAL A 36 17.70 -27.34 12.50
N GLU A 37 16.73 -27.09 11.63
CA GLU A 37 16.82 -27.35 10.19
C GLU A 37 17.97 -26.56 9.54
N MET A 38 18.16 -25.30 9.92
CA MET A 38 19.32 -24.50 9.46
C MET A 38 20.67 -25.10 9.89
N ALA A 39 20.75 -25.61 11.12
CA ALA A 39 21.95 -26.27 11.61
C ALA A 39 22.21 -27.60 10.88
N ASP A 40 21.15 -28.35 10.55
CA ASP A 40 21.23 -29.62 9.82
C ASP A 40 21.69 -29.45 8.37
N ARG A 41 21.43 -28.29 7.76
CA ARG A 41 21.89 -27.97 6.40
C ARG A 41 23.38 -27.60 6.30
N HIS A 42 24.09 -27.51 7.43
CA HIS A 42 25.55 -27.31 7.49
C HIS A 42 26.07 -26.17 6.58
N PHE A 43 25.43 -25.01 6.62
CA PHE A 43 25.83 -23.87 5.79
C PHE A 43 27.26 -23.39 6.12
N THR A 44 28.06 -23.13 5.10
CA THR A 44 29.36 -22.47 5.26
C THR A 44 29.17 -20.98 5.55
N PRO A 45 30.13 -20.32 6.25
CA PRO A 45 30.02 -18.89 6.55
C PRO A 45 29.93 -18.02 5.28
N GLU A 46 30.57 -18.43 4.19
CA GLU A 46 30.46 -17.75 2.89
C GLU A 46 29.04 -17.84 2.34
N HIS A 47 28.43 -19.03 2.39
CA HIS A 47 27.07 -19.23 1.88
C HIS A 47 26.02 -18.48 2.70
N LEU A 48 26.19 -18.41 4.03
CA LEU A 48 25.33 -17.59 4.89
C LEU A 48 25.40 -16.11 4.51
N SER A 49 26.58 -15.60 4.15
CA SER A 49 26.74 -14.21 3.71
C SER A 49 26.03 -13.93 2.38
N GLU A 50 26.04 -14.88 1.45
CA GLU A 50 25.31 -14.78 0.18
C GLU A 50 23.79 -14.79 0.40
N LEU A 51 23.30 -15.71 1.23
CA LEU A 51 21.87 -15.79 1.57
C LEU A 51 21.40 -14.51 2.28
N GLU A 52 22.23 -13.93 3.15
CA GLU A 52 21.93 -12.67 3.81
C GLU A 52 21.88 -11.50 2.83
N GLN A 53 22.81 -11.42 1.88
CA GLN A 53 22.75 -10.42 0.81
C GLN A 53 21.49 -10.55 -0.04
N GLN A 54 21.08 -11.79 -0.37
CA GLN A 54 19.84 -12.04 -1.11
C GLN A 54 18.59 -11.61 -0.31
N LEU A 55 18.56 -11.87 1.00
CA LEU A 55 17.48 -11.39 1.86
C LEU A 55 17.42 -9.87 1.92
N GLN A 56 18.54 -9.20 2.16
CA GLN A 56 18.60 -7.74 2.23
C GLN A 56 18.17 -7.09 0.91
N GLN A 57 18.59 -7.66 -0.23
CA GLN A 57 18.19 -7.18 -1.55
C GLN A 57 16.67 -7.28 -1.73
N ARG A 58 16.05 -8.41 -1.35
CA ARG A 58 14.59 -8.58 -1.43
C ARG A 58 13.83 -7.66 -0.47
N GLU A 59 14.35 -7.46 0.73
CA GLU A 59 13.77 -6.52 1.70
C GLU A 59 13.78 -5.10 1.13
N LYS A 60 14.92 -4.67 0.58
CA LYS A 60 15.04 -3.38 -0.08
C LYS A 60 14.09 -3.22 -1.26
N GLU A 61 13.97 -4.23 -2.12
CA GLU A 61 13.00 -4.21 -3.23
C GLU A 61 11.55 -4.11 -2.75
N ARG A 62 11.20 -4.80 -1.65
CA ARG A 62 9.87 -4.69 -1.03
C ARG A 62 9.62 -3.31 -0.45
N GLU A 63 10.61 -2.73 0.22
CA GLU A 63 10.53 -1.37 0.75
C GLU A 63 10.40 -0.33 -0.37
N GLU A 64 11.20 -0.45 -1.43
CA GLU A 64 11.11 0.41 -2.62
C GLU A 64 9.75 0.27 -3.31
N ALA A 65 9.21 -0.94 -3.43
CA ALA A 65 7.87 -1.17 -3.98
C ALA A 65 6.78 -0.56 -3.09
N ALA A 66 6.90 -0.70 -1.77
CA ALA A 66 5.96 -0.09 -0.82
C ALA A 66 6.03 1.44 -0.87
N GLN A 67 7.24 2.02 -0.96
CA GLN A 67 7.45 3.45 -1.13
C GLN A 67 6.89 3.94 -2.46
N ALA A 68 7.11 3.22 -3.55
CA ALA A 68 6.58 3.57 -4.86
C ALA A 68 5.04 3.64 -4.85
N VAL A 69 4.38 2.71 -4.15
CA VAL A 69 2.93 2.73 -3.96
C VAL A 69 2.48 3.90 -3.07
N ALA A 70 3.24 4.21 -2.01
CA ALA A 70 2.95 5.32 -1.10
C ALA A 70 3.08 6.69 -1.79
N ASP A 71 4.06 6.85 -2.68
CA ASP A 71 4.39 8.11 -3.34
C ASP A 71 3.60 8.36 -4.62
N GLU A 72 2.90 7.35 -5.15
CA GLU A 72 2.16 7.48 -6.39
C GLU A 72 1.00 8.48 -6.24
N PRO A 73 0.96 9.57 -7.03
CA PRO A 73 -0.10 10.57 -6.92
C PRO A 73 -1.44 10.01 -7.38
N LEU A 74 -2.53 10.65 -6.95
CA LEU A 74 -3.84 10.37 -7.51
C LEU A 74 -3.84 10.74 -9.01
N SER A 75 -4.36 9.88 -9.87
CA SER A 75 -4.43 10.14 -11.31
C SER A 75 -5.35 11.33 -11.63
N PHE A 76 -5.11 11.99 -12.76
CA PHE A 76 -5.83 13.22 -13.13
C PHE A 76 -7.35 13.04 -13.19
N GLU A 77 -7.81 11.91 -13.74
CA GLU A 77 -9.24 11.57 -13.82
C GLU A 77 -9.88 11.49 -12.43
N TRP A 78 -9.20 10.85 -11.48
CA TRP A 78 -9.68 10.72 -10.11
C TRP A 78 -9.65 12.05 -9.37
N ARG A 79 -8.64 12.89 -9.60
CA ARG A 79 -8.59 14.26 -9.07
C ARG A 79 -9.79 15.07 -9.54
N LEU A 80 -10.10 15.04 -10.84
CA LEU A 80 -11.23 15.76 -11.41
C LEU A 80 -12.56 15.21 -10.89
N ALA A 81 -12.72 13.89 -10.85
CA ALA A 81 -13.94 13.26 -10.34
C ALA A 81 -14.21 13.64 -8.89
N VAL A 82 -13.21 13.54 -8.01
CA VAL A 82 -13.33 13.87 -6.59
C VAL A 82 -13.57 15.37 -6.37
N PHE A 83 -12.93 16.23 -7.16
CA PHE A 83 -13.19 17.67 -7.15
C PHE A 83 -14.65 18.00 -7.49
N LEU A 84 -15.19 17.43 -8.58
CA LEU A 84 -16.59 17.63 -8.96
C LEU A 84 -17.54 17.10 -7.88
N CYS A 85 -17.21 15.96 -7.26
CA CYS A 85 -17.99 15.41 -6.15
C CYS A 85 -18.05 16.34 -4.94
N GLY A 86 -16.93 16.98 -4.61
CA GLY A 86 -16.88 18.04 -3.59
C GLY A 86 -17.73 19.26 -3.96
N LEU A 87 -17.66 19.69 -5.22
CA LEU A 87 -18.40 20.84 -5.75
C LEU A 87 -19.93 20.66 -5.69
N TYR A 88 -20.44 19.43 -5.80
CA TYR A 88 -21.88 19.12 -5.70
C TYR A 88 -22.29 18.69 -4.28
N SER A 89 -21.67 19.27 -3.25
CA SER A 89 -22.05 19.10 -1.84
C SER A 89 -21.92 17.67 -1.27
N GLY A 90 -20.98 16.87 -1.79
CA GLY A 90 -20.48 15.67 -1.09
C GLY A 90 -21.36 14.42 -1.11
N ILE A 91 -22.61 14.48 -1.60
CA ILE A 91 -23.44 13.27 -1.82
C ILE A 91 -22.70 12.22 -2.68
N PRO A 92 -21.89 12.59 -3.70
CA PRO A 92 -21.13 11.62 -4.48
C PRO A 92 -19.88 11.04 -3.80
N LEU A 93 -19.42 11.58 -2.66
CA LEU A 93 -18.21 11.09 -1.97
C LEU A 93 -18.41 9.68 -1.38
N VAL A 94 -19.66 9.27 -1.15
CA VAL A 94 -20.00 7.90 -0.68
C VAL A 94 -19.54 6.85 -1.70
N PHE A 95 -19.58 7.14 -3.00
CA PHE A 95 -19.07 6.22 -4.04
C PHE A 95 -17.55 6.01 -3.95
N PHE A 96 -16.83 7.01 -3.42
CA PHE A 96 -15.40 6.95 -3.24
C PHE A 96 -14.98 6.24 -1.96
N TYR A 97 -15.91 5.93 -1.04
CA TYR A 97 -15.62 5.27 0.24
C TYR A 97 -14.91 3.92 0.08
N HIS A 98 -15.29 3.13 -0.93
CA HIS A 98 -14.64 1.85 -1.17
C HIS A 98 -13.15 2.03 -1.58
N SER A 99 -12.88 2.94 -2.52
CA SER A 99 -11.52 3.29 -2.93
C SER A 99 -10.72 3.91 -1.78
N TRP A 100 -11.38 4.72 -0.96
CA TRP A 100 -10.84 5.35 0.23
C TRP A 100 -10.26 4.32 1.20
N ARG A 101 -11.06 3.29 1.50
CA ARG A 101 -10.67 2.20 2.38
C ARG A 101 -9.53 1.39 1.76
N LYS A 102 -9.60 1.10 0.46
CA LYS A 102 -8.57 0.35 -0.26
C LYS A 102 -7.21 1.05 -0.25
N PHE A 103 -7.17 2.37 -0.48
CA PHE A 103 -5.90 3.12 -0.43
C PHE A 103 -5.28 3.15 0.96
N ARG A 104 -6.12 3.22 2.01
CA ARG A 104 -5.65 3.12 3.40
C ARG A 104 -5.10 1.74 3.73
N GLU A 105 -5.74 0.67 3.25
CA GLU A 105 -5.25 -0.70 3.42
C GLU A 105 -3.94 -0.96 2.64
N GLN A 106 -3.71 -0.24 1.54
CA GLN A 106 -2.51 -0.35 0.70
C GLN A 106 -1.35 0.57 1.14
N GLY A 107 -1.53 1.39 2.17
CA GLY A 107 -0.51 2.38 2.58
C GLY A 107 -0.30 3.52 1.57
N ALA A 108 -1.24 3.73 0.64
CA ALA A 108 -1.18 4.79 -0.37
C ALA A 108 -1.63 6.14 0.22
N ASP A 109 -0.94 6.60 1.27
CA ASP A 109 -1.30 7.76 2.08
C ASP A 109 -1.36 9.05 1.27
N ARG A 110 -0.51 9.18 0.24
CA ARG A 110 -0.54 10.34 -0.66
C ARG A 110 -1.83 10.40 -1.48
N LYS A 111 -2.29 9.27 -2.03
CA LYS A 111 -3.58 9.20 -2.78
C LYS A 111 -4.76 9.51 -1.87
N PHE A 112 -4.74 8.98 -0.66
CA PHE A 112 -5.73 9.28 0.37
C PHE A 112 -5.81 10.79 0.68
N LYS A 113 -4.65 11.43 0.88
CA LYS A 113 -4.58 12.86 1.15
C LYS A 113 -5.04 13.68 -0.04
N ASP A 114 -4.60 13.32 -1.25
CA ASP A 114 -5.01 13.99 -2.50
C ASP A 114 -6.54 13.97 -2.63
N MET A 115 -7.22 12.85 -2.39
CA MET A 115 -8.68 12.77 -2.47
C MET A 115 -9.37 13.78 -1.53
N TRP A 116 -8.92 13.92 -0.28
CA TRP A 116 -9.51 14.91 0.64
C TRP A 116 -9.28 16.33 0.17
N VAL A 117 -8.06 16.62 -0.28
CA VAL A 117 -7.67 17.96 -0.72
C VAL A 117 -8.52 18.38 -1.91
N TYR A 118 -8.64 17.56 -2.95
CA TYR A 118 -9.44 17.91 -4.13
C TYR A 118 -10.95 17.99 -3.81
N ALA A 119 -11.47 17.12 -2.95
CA ALA A 119 -12.87 17.20 -2.50
C ALA A 119 -13.13 18.51 -1.76
N LEU A 120 -12.24 18.90 -0.84
CA LEU A 120 -12.37 20.12 -0.07
C LEU A 120 -12.24 21.36 -0.95
N ILE A 121 -11.32 21.37 -1.93
CA ILE A 121 -11.18 22.47 -2.89
C ILE A 121 -12.48 22.63 -3.68
N GLY A 122 -13.07 21.54 -4.18
CA GLY A 122 -14.36 21.58 -4.88
C GLY A 122 -15.48 22.14 -4.01
N PHE A 123 -15.57 21.66 -2.77
CA PHE A 123 -16.56 22.13 -1.79
C PHE A 123 -16.40 23.62 -1.47
N CYS A 124 -15.17 24.09 -1.24
CA CYS A 124 -14.87 25.50 -0.96
C CYS A 124 -15.08 26.41 -2.19
N LEU A 125 -14.98 25.88 -3.42
CA LEU A 125 -15.25 26.64 -4.63
C LEU A 125 -16.76 26.88 -4.82
N GLN A 126 -17.60 25.97 -4.37
CA GLN A 126 -19.06 26.07 -4.48
C GLN A 126 -19.64 27.40 -3.95
N PRO A 127 -19.36 27.86 -2.70
CA PRO A 127 -19.88 29.14 -2.20
C PRO A 127 -19.31 30.34 -2.97
N ILE A 128 -18.06 30.28 -3.43
CA ILE A 128 -17.45 31.35 -4.23
C ILE A 128 -18.23 31.56 -5.54
N LEU A 129 -18.61 30.46 -6.19
CA LEU A 129 -19.37 30.50 -7.44
C LEU A 129 -20.81 30.97 -7.26
N ILE A 130 -21.43 30.57 -6.15
CA ILE A 130 -22.75 31.07 -5.75
C ILE A 130 -22.69 32.58 -5.50
N CYS A 131 -21.67 33.06 -4.76
CA CYS A 131 -21.46 34.49 -4.48
C CYS A 131 -21.18 35.31 -5.74
N LEU A 132 -20.42 34.77 -6.69
CA LEU A 132 -20.14 35.41 -7.99
C LEU A 132 -21.36 35.38 -8.93
N ARG A 133 -22.48 34.75 -8.55
CA ARG A 133 -23.71 34.64 -9.35
C ARG A 133 -23.44 34.01 -10.72
N ILE A 134 -22.37 33.23 -10.85
CA ILE A 134 -22.05 32.51 -12.07
C ILE A 134 -22.98 31.31 -12.13
N SER A 135 -24.06 31.45 -12.89
CA SER A 135 -24.99 30.35 -13.11
C SER A 135 -24.24 29.18 -13.74
N PRO A 136 -24.41 27.93 -13.26
CA PRO A 136 -23.70 26.76 -13.80
C PRO A 136 -23.92 26.56 -15.31
N TRP A 137 -25.00 27.13 -15.86
CA TRP A 137 -25.31 27.13 -17.29
C TRP A 137 -24.33 27.96 -18.14
N ASN A 138 -23.70 29.00 -17.59
CA ASN A 138 -22.72 29.81 -18.32
C ASN A 138 -21.39 29.06 -18.55
N TRP A 139 -21.09 28.03 -17.77
CA TRP A 139 -19.88 27.21 -17.96
C TRP A 139 -19.98 26.29 -19.17
N LEU A 140 -21.18 25.77 -19.46
CA LEU A 140 -21.41 24.95 -20.65
C LEU A 140 -21.27 25.77 -21.94
N ILE A 141 -21.57 27.07 -21.91
CA ILE A 141 -21.43 27.98 -23.05
C ILE A 141 -19.96 28.33 -23.29
N ALA A 142 -19.12 28.33 -22.25
CA ALA A 142 -17.70 28.67 -22.38
C ALA A 142 -16.81 27.49 -22.82
N ILE A 143 -17.32 26.26 -22.76
CA ILE A 143 -16.60 25.03 -23.12
C ILE A 143 -16.97 24.53 -24.53
N LEU A 144 -18.01 25.10 -25.15
CA LEU A 144 -18.49 24.79 -26.50
C LEU A 144 -17.99 25.84 -27.51
#